data_AF-A0A9Q0X403-F1
#
_entry.id   AF-A0A9Q0X403-F1
#
_cell.length_a   1.000
_cell.length_b   1.000
_cell.length_c   1.000
_cell.angle_alpha   90.00
_cell.angle_beta   90.00
_cell.angle_gamma   90.00
#
_symmetry.space_group_name_H-M   'P 1'
#
loop_
_entity.id
_entity.type
_entity.pdbx_description
1 polymer ?
#
loop_
_entity_poly.entity_id
_entity_poly.type
_entity_poly.pdbx_seq_one_letter_code
_entity_poly.pdbx_strand_id
1 'polypeptide(L)'
;MAMEITQFLLAAQSPDANIRTQAEASLRQFQEQNLPLFLLSLSVELANNEKPLESRRLAGIVLKNSLDAKDSVRKEHLVQQWMAIEISMKAQIKDLLLRTLGSSASEARHTSAQVIAKVASIEIPRKQWPELIGSLLKNMTQQENPAALKQATLETLGYVCEEISHQDLVQDEVNSVLTAVVQGMNLAEHSREVRLAATKALYNALDFAQTNFENDMERNFIMKVVCETAISKEADIRQAAFECLVSIASTYYDVLEPYMQTLFQLTSNAVKGDEESVALQAIEFWSSICDEEIELQEYGTVEGGDSGSTHSRFIEKALPYLVPLLLDTLLKQEEDQDQDDSIWNISMAGGTCLGLVARTVGDSVVKLVMPFVEGNILKPDWHCREAATYAFGSILEGPSIETLGPLVSNGLDLLLNAMRDENNHVKDTTAWALSRIFEFLHCPASGFSVVSPENLQRIVTVLLESINDAPNVSEKVCGAIYYLAQGYEDAGANSSHLTQYIPRIISELLKTAERTDGSDSKIRTSAYETLNEVVRSSNIVETSQIILELLKSILQKLGQTLELQIFSSDDREKQGDLQASLCAVIQVIIQKLSSTDETKPSILQAADPIMFLFLRVFRLPQIYCA
;
A
#
# COMPACT_ATOMS: atom_id res chain seq x y z
N MET A 1 39.32 20.57 24.15
CA MET A 1 39.78 19.29 23.61
C MET A 1 38.55 18.43 23.40
N ALA A 2 38.06 18.33 22.16
CA ALA A 2 37.04 17.33 21.85
C ALA A 2 37.66 15.95 22.07
N MET A 3 36.99 15.08 22.81
CA MET A 3 37.41 13.70 23.03
C MET A 3 37.48 13.01 21.66
N GLU A 4 38.53 12.23 21.38
CA GLU A 4 38.63 11.47 20.13
C GLU A 4 37.56 10.37 20.09
N ILE A 5 36.36 10.71 19.60
CA ILE A 5 35.21 9.79 19.50
C ILE A 5 35.39 8.76 18.38
N THR A 6 36.31 9.01 17.44
CA THR A 6 36.60 8.16 16.28
C THR A 6 36.80 6.69 16.65
N GLN A 7 37.61 6.39 17.67
CA GLN A 7 37.91 5.00 18.03
C GLN A 7 36.68 4.26 18.55
N PHE A 8 35.82 4.93 19.33
CA PHE A 8 34.57 4.33 19.83
C PHE A 8 33.57 4.09 18.69
N LEU A 9 33.46 5.02 17.74
CA LEU A 9 32.58 4.86 16.58
C LEU A 9 33.04 3.73 15.65
N LEU A 10 34.35 3.56 15.46
CA LEU A 10 34.89 2.42 14.70
C LEU A 10 34.67 1.10 15.45
N ALA A 11 34.91 1.08 16.76
CA ALA A 11 34.71 -0.12 17.58
C ALA A 11 33.23 -0.54 17.67
N ALA A 12 32.29 0.40 17.65
CA ALA A 12 30.85 0.14 17.61
C ALA A 12 30.40 -0.53 16.30
N GLN A 13 31.25 -0.57 15.27
CA GLN A 13 30.99 -1.25 14.00
C GLN A 13 31.71 -2.61 13.90
N SER A 14 32.37 -3.05 14.98
CA SER A 14 33.10 -4.32 15.01
C SER A 14 32.17 -5.53 14.81
N PRO A 15 32.59 -6.57 14.07
CA PRO A 15 31.88 -7.84 14.01
C PRO A 15 31.94 -8.60 15.35
N ASP A 16 32.88 -8.27 16.24
CA ASP A 16 32.95 -8.83 17.59
C ASP A 16 31.93 -8.14 18.51
N ALA A 17 30.94 -8.92 18.96
CA ALA A 17 29.87 -8.45 19.82
C ALA A 17 30.38 -7.83 21.14
N ASN A 18 31.49 -8.31 21.71
CA ASN A 18 32.03 -7.77 22.95
C ASN A 18 32.60 -6.37 22.75
N ILE A 19 33.41 -6.20 21.69
CA ILE A 19 34.01 -4.91 21.33
C ILE A 19 32.91 -3.89 21.01
N ARG A 20 31.91 -4.31 20.21
CA ARG A 20 30.77 -3.47 19.85
C ARG A 20 29.98 -3.03 21.09
N THR A 21 29.59 -3.97 21.95
CA THR A 21 28.80 -3.67 23.16
C THR A 21 29.53 -2.72 24.11
N GLN A 22 30.85 -2.91 24.28
CA GLN A 22 31.66 -2.02 25.11
C GLN A 22 31.76 -0.60 24.53
N ALA A 23 31.92 -0.48 23.21
CA ALA A 23 31.95 0.80 22.53
C ALA A 23 30.60 1.54 22.61
N GLU A 24 29.50 0.83 22.38
CA GLU A 24 28.14 1.37 22.53
C GLU A 24 27.88 1.86 23.96
N ALA A 25 28.29 1.09 24.98
CA ALA A 25 28.18 1.50 26.38
C ALA A 25 28.98 2.78 26.67
N SER A 26 30.18 2.90 26.10
CA SER A 26 31.04 4.08 26.27
C SER A 26 30.41 5.33 25.61
N LEU A 27 29.81 5.17 24.42
CA LEU A 27 29.08 6.25 23.74
C LEU A 27 27.84 6.68 24.54
N ARG A 28 27.06 5.73 25.06
CA ARG A 28 25.90 6.02 25.93
C ARG A 28 26.32 6.75 27.20
N GLN A 29 27.40 6.29 27.85
CA GLN A 29 27.92 6.93 29.05
C GLN A 29 28.33 8.39 28.77
N PHE A 30 28.98 8.67 27.64
CA PHE A 30 29.34 10.04 27.27
C PHE A 30 28.09 10.91 27.00
N GLN A 31 27.10 10.36 26.29
CA GLN A 31 25.82 11.02 26.05
C GLN A 31 25.12 11.40 27.36
N GLU A 32 25.07 10.49 28.34
CA GLU A 32 24.44 10.72 29.65
C GLU A 32 25.20 11.74 30.51
N GLN A 33 26.54 11.75 30.43
CA GLN A 33 27.37 12.66 31.23
C GLN A 33 27.35 14.10 30.71
N ASN A 34 27.40 14.28 29.40
CA ASN A 34 27.44 15.61 28.78
C ASN A 34 26.88 15.57 27.36
N LEU A 35 25.55 15.56 27.27
CA LEU A 35 24.83 15.56 26.00
C LEU A 35 25.27 16.71 25.06
N PRO A 36 25.36 17.99 25.49
CA PRO A 36 25.79 19.06 24.59
C PRO A 36 27.16 18.80 23.93
N LEU A 37 28.15 18.38 24.71
CA LEU A 37 29.49 18.12 24.21
C LEU A 37 29.55 16.84 23.35
N PHE A 38 28.74 15.84 23.68
CA PHE A 38 28.57 14.63 22.89
C PHE A 38 28.06 14.95 21.48
N LEU A 39 26.95 15.70 21.36
CA LEU A 39 26.38 16.09 20.07
C LEU A 39 27.35 16.97 19.26
N LEU A 40 28.05 17.89 19.91
CA LEU A 40 29.09 18.69 19.26
C LEU A 40 30.24 17.81 18.74
N SER A 41 30.69 16.83 19.52
CA SER A 41 31.78 15.92 19.12
C SER A 41 31.40 15.07 17.92
N LEU A 42 30.16 14.57 17.88
CA LEU A 42 29.62 13.85 16.71
C LEU A 42 29.56 14.75 15.47
N SER A 43 29.13 16.00 15.64
CA SER A 43 29.04 16.98 14.54
C SER A 43 30.43 17.33 13.99
N VAL A 44 31.44 17.48 14.85
CA VAL A 44 32.83 17.72 14.46
C VAL A 44 33.41 16.50 13.72
N GLU A 45 33.14 15.28 14.22
CA GLU A 45 33.59 14.06 13.55
C GLU A 45 32.99 13.98 12.13
N LEU A 46 31.67 14.15 12.00
CA LEU A 46 30.95 14.13 10.73
C LEU A 46 31.48 15.17 9.73
N ALA A 47 31.76 16.40 10.19
CA ALA A 47 32.21 17.51 9.33
C ALA A 47 33.67 17.41 8.86
N ASN A 48 34.50 16.59 9.52
CA ASN A 48 35.92 16.54 9.25
C ASN A 48 36.26 15.58 8.09
N ASN A 49 36.71 16.11 6.96
CA ASN A 49 37.06 15.32 5.77
C ASN A 49 38.27 14.38 5.97
N GLU A 50 39.10 14.62 6.98
CA GLU A 50 40.28 13.78 7.28
C GLU A 50 39.93 12.55 8.14
N LYS A 51 38.69 12.45 8.63
CA LYS A 51 38.24 11.32 9.47
C LYS A 51 37.75 10.14 8.61
N PRO A 52 37.88 8.89 9.10
CA PRO A 52 37.38 7.71 8.39
C PRO A 52 35.89 7.82 8.04
N LEU A 53 35.51 7.43 6.83
CA LEU A 53 34.14 7.58 6.31
C LEU A 53 33.10 6.86 7.19
N GLU A 54 33.44 5.66 7.66
CA GLU A 54 32.59 4.82 8.50
C GLU A 54 32.34 5.47 9.86
N SER A 55 33.35 6.15 10.43
CA SER A 55 33.22 6.91 11.67
C SER A 55 32.31 8.12 11.47
N ARG A 56 32.52 8.86 10.37
CA ARG A 56 31.71 10.04 10.02
C ARG A 56 30.23 9.67 9.81
N ARG A 57 29.97 8.61 9.04
CA ARG A 57 28.61 8.09 8.82
C ARG A 57 27.95 7.70 10.14
N LEU A 58 28.62 6.89 10.97
CA LEU A 58 28.04 6.49 12.24
C LEU A 58 27.84 7.69 13.17
N ALA A 59 28.76 8.66 13.19
CA ALA A 59 28.60 9.87 14.00
C ALA A 59 27.30 10.60 13.67
N GLY A 60 27.02 10.78 12.38
CA GLY A 60 25.78 11.41 11.93
C GLY A 60 24.52 10.57 12.22
N ILE A 61 24.59 9.24 12.10
CA ILE A 61 23.47 8.35 12.47
C ILE A 61 23.18 8.43 13.98
N VAL A 62 24.21 8.39 14.83
CA VAL A 62 24.06 8.52 16.29
C VAL A 62 23.53 9.91 16.65
N LEU A 63 24.01 10.95 15.98
CA LEU A 63 23.51 12.31 16.14
C LEU A 63 22.02 12.40 15.77
N LYS A 64 21.62 11.85 14.62
CA LYS A 64 20.21 11.78 14.19
C LYS A 64 19.33 11.05 15.22
N ASN A 65 19.78 9.88 15.69
CA ASN A 65 19.07 9.08 16.68
C ASN A 65 19.01 9.72 18.08
N SER A 66 19.81 10.77 18.31
CA SER A 66 19.76 11.57 19.53
C SER A 66 18.74 12.73 19.44
N LEU A 67 18.11 12.92 18.27
CA LEU A 67 17.14 13.99 18.00
C LEU A 67 15.73 13.45 17.72
N ASP A 68 15.58 12.16 17.41
CA ASP A 68 14.31 11.59 16.98
C ASP A 68 14.10 10.15 17.46
N ALA A 69 12.84 9.74 17.56
CA ALA A 69 12.44 8.38 17.92
C ALA A 69 11.07 8.03 17.32
N LYS A 70 10.86 6.74 17.02
CA LYS A 70 9.55 6.22 16.61
C LYS A 70 8.51 6.32 17.73
N ASP A 71 8.94 6.16 18.97
CA ASP A 71 8.09 6.31 20.16
C ASP A 71 7.88 7.79 20.48
N SER A 72 6.62 8.23 20.53
CA SER A 72 6.25 9.64 20.69
C SER A 72 6.74 10.24 22.01
N VAL A 73 6.68 9.48 23.11
CA VAL A 73 7.12 9.93 24.44
C VAL A 73 8.62 10.15 24.46
N ARG A 74 9.37 9.18 23.93
CA ARG A 74 10.82 9.31 23.77
C ARG A 74 11.20 10.46 22.85
N LYS A 75 10.47 10.65 21.73
CA LYS A 75 10.70 11.77 20.81
C LYS A 75 10.55 13.10 21.54
N GLU A 76 9.47 13.29 22.28
CA GLU A 76 9.26 14.52 23.05
C GLU A 76 10.39 14.75 24.08
N HIS A 77 10.85 13.70 24.76
CA HIS A 77 11.98 13.80 25.67
C HIS A 77 13.27 14.26 24.98
N LEU A 78 13.61 13.70 23.81
CA LEU A 78 14.79 14.10 23.03
C LEU A 78 14.67 15.56 22.54
N VAL A 79 13.48 15.98 22.13
CA VAL A 79 13.20 17.38 21.77
C VAL A 79 13.46 18.31 22.95
N GLN A 80 12.96 17.98 24.14
CA GLN A 80 13.21 18.77 25.35
C GLN A 80 14.71 18.86 25.68
N GLN A 81 15.44 17.75 25.54
CA GLN A 81 16.88 17.71 25.75
C GLN A 81 17.63 18.63 24.78
N TRP A 82 17.30 18.58 23.48
CA TRP A 82 17.87 19.49 22.47
C TRP A 82 17.59 20.96 22.81
N MET A 83 16.35 21.28 23.19
CA MET A 83 15.93 22.64 23.52
C MET A 83 16.61 23.21 24.77
N ALA A 84 17.08 22.35 25.67
CA ALA A 84 17.84 22.76 26.85
C ALA A 84 19.31 23.11 26.57
N ILE A 85 19.83 22.81 25.36
CA ILE A 85 21.22 23.09 24.97
C ILE A 85 21.41 24.59 24.73
N GLU A 86 22.56 25.11 25.16
CA GLU A 86 22.94 26.51 24.97
C GLU A 86 22.93 26.91 23.50
N ILE A 87 22.37 28.09 23.20
CA ILE A 87 22.22 28.64 21.84
C ILE A 87 23.55 28.65 21.08
N SER A 88 24.67 28.99 21.75
CA SER A 88 26.00 29.04 21.13
C SER A 88 26.48 27.65 20.66
N MET A 89 26.19 26.59 21.41
CA MET A 89 26.53 25.22 21.05
C MET A 89 25.63 24.71 19.93
N LYS A 90 24.32 25.01 20.01
CA LYS A 90 23.38 24.69 18.90
C LYS A 90 23.83 25.35 17.61
N ALA A 91 24.21 26.64 17.66
CA ALA A 91 24.71 27.35 16.49
C ALA A 91 25.98 26.70 15.89
N GLN A 92 26.93 26.25 16.72
CA GLN A 92 28.12 25.53 16.25
C GLN A 92 27.77 24.20 15.59
N ILE A 93 26.87 23.41 16.19
CA ILE A 93 26.40 22.15 15.60
C ILE A 93 25.77 22.42 14.23
N LYS A 94 24.85 23.39 14.16
CA LYS A 94 24.16 23.78 12.92
C LYS A 94 25.12 24.24 11.81
N ASP A 95 26.13 25.06 12.14
CA ASP A 95 27.16 25.48 11.20
C ASP A 95 28.01 24.31 10.68
N LEU A 96 28.42 23.38 11.57
CA LEU A 96 29.16 22.17 11.15
C LEU A 96 28.34 21.29 10.21
N LEU A 97 27.05 21.11 10.49
CA LEU A 97 26.15 20.34 9.63
C LEU A 97 26.01 21.00 8.25
N LEU A 98 25.75 22.31 8.20
CA LEU A 98 25.64 23.04 6.93
C LEU A 98 26.95 22.98 6.11
N ARG A 99 28.11 23.09 6.76
CA ARG A 99 29.41 22.93 6.08
C ARG A 99 29.64 21.51 5.55
N THR A 100 29.12 20.49 6.25
CA THR A 100 29.25 19.10 5.83
C THR A 100 28.54 18.82 4.51
N LEU A 101 27.50 19.59 4.15
CA LEU A 101 26.88 19.51 2.82
C LEU A 101 27.87 19.80 1.68
N GLY A 102 28.96 20.52 1.94
CA GLY A 102 30.06 20.75 0.99
C GLY A 102 31.16 19.69 1.01
N SER A 103 31.01 18.61 1.79
CA SER A 103 32.02 17.54 1.89
C SER A 103 32.21 16.81 0.55
N SER A 104 33.43 16.35 0.28
CA SER A 104 33.72 15.47 -0.86
C SER A 104 33.06 14.09 -0.72
N ALA A 105 32.79 13.64 0.50
CA ALA A 105 32.21 12.32 0.77
C ALA A 105 30.67 12.33 0.69
N SER A 106 30.12 11.54 -0.24
CA SER A 106 28.65 11.48 -0.47
C SER A 106 27.87 11.00 0.75
N GLU A 107 28.34 9.95 1.43
CA GLU A 107 27.65 9.41 2.62
C GLU A 107 27.61 10.42 3.77
N ALA A 108 28.66 11.25 3.92
CA ALA A 108 28.70 12.30 4.94
C ALA A 108 27.71 13.43 4.61
N ARG A 109 27.65 13.87 3.34
CA ARG A 109 26.65 14.85 2.88
C ARG A 109 25.23 14.37 3.15
N HIS A 110 24.92 13.15 2.71
CA HIS A 110 23.60 12.53 2.88
C HIS A 110 23.22 12.40 4.37
N THR A 111 24.13 11.90 5.20
CA THR A 111 23.87 11.78 6.64
C THR A 111 23.65 13.15 7.28
N SER A 112 24.42 14.17 6.87
CA SER A 112 24.24 15.53 7.37
C SER A 112 22.90 16.12 6.96
N ALA A 113 22.43 15.88 5.73
CA ALA A 113 21.11 16.30 5.26
C ALA A 113 19.99 15.75 6.16
N GLN A 114 20.05 14.46 6.51
CA GLN A 114 19.10 13.84 7.44
C GLN A 114 19.15 14.47 8.84
N VAL A 115 20.34 14.73 9.38
CA VAL A 115 20.47 15.37 10.70
C VAL A 115 19.91 16.80 10.66
N ILE A 116 20.19 17.56 9.60
CA ILE A 116 19.64 18.92 9.43
C ILE A 116 18.12 18.88 9.45
N ALA A 117 17.49 17.94 8.75
CA ALA A 117 16.04 17.78 8.75
C ALA A 117 15.47 17.48 10.15
N LYS A 118 16.12 16.61 10.94
CA LYS A 118 15.71 16.36 12.34
C LYS A 118 15.90 17.57 13.24
N VAL A 119 16.96 18.36 13.06
CA VAL A 119 17.09 19.62 13.81
C VAL A 119 16.04 20.64 13.35
N ALA A 120 15.75 20.70 12.05
CA ALA A 120 14.76 21.58 11.45
C ALA A 120 13.34 21.30 11.98
N SER A 121 12.92 20.03 12.10
CA SER A 121 11.62 19.67 12.67
C SER A 121 11.47 20.01 14.16
N ILE A 122 12.58 20.26 14.85
CA ILE A 122 12.56 20.81 16.21
C ILE A 122 12.51 22.34 16.19
N GLU A 123 13.37 22.98 15.41
CA GLU A 123 13.63 24.42 15.52
C GLU A 123 12.78 25.31 14.61
N ILE A 124 12.35 24.85 13.42
CA ILE A 124 11.51 25.64 12.50
C ILE A 124 10.14 25.95 13.11
N PRO A 125 9.38 24.97 13.67
CA PRO A 125 8.08 25.26 14.29
C PRO A 125 8.20 26.28 15.43
N ARG A 126 9.38 26.36 16.05
CA ARG A 126 9.72 27.25 17.18
C ARG A 126 10.42 28.55 16.74
N LYS A 127 10.60 28.76 15.42
CA LYS A 127 11.28 29.92 14.81
C LYS A 127 12.71 30.15 15.36
N GLN A 128 13.44 29.08 15.68
CA GLN A 128 14.81 29.13 16.22
C GLN A 128 15.92 28.89 15.17
N TRP A 129 15.55 28.65 13.91
CA TRP A 129 16.50 28.54 12.81
C TRP A 129 16.01 29.23 11.51
N PRO A 130 15.71 30.54 11.56
CA PRO A 130 15.15 31.26 10.41
C PRO A 130 16.12 31.36 9.21
N GLU A 131 17.43 31.17 9.42
CA GLU A 131 18.42 31.30 8.36
C GLU A 131 18.56 30.03 7.50
N LEU A 132 17.94 28.91 7.87
CA LEU A 132 18.15 27.62 7.21
C LEU A 132 17.78 27.65 5.72
N ILE A 133 16.52 28.01 5.41
CA ILE A 133 16.02 28.02 4.04
C ILE A 133 16.82 28.99 3.16
N GLY A 134 17.09 30.20 3.66
CA GLY A 134 17.91 31.18 2.95
C GLY A 134 19.34 30.70 2.68
N SER A 135 19.94 29.97 3.61
CA SER A 135 21.28 29.38 3.44
C SER A 135 21.29 28.27 2.40
N LEU A 136 20.26 27.42 2.37
CA LEU A 136 20.12 26.37 1.37
C LEU A 136 19.86 26.96 -0.02
N LEU A 137 18.99 27.98 -0.15
CA LEU A 137 18.77 28.68 -1.42
C LEU A 137 20.06 29.33 -1.94
N LYS A 138 20.88 29.89 -1.06
CA LYS A 138 22.18 30.46 -1.45
C LYS A 138 23.11 29.42 -2.08
N ASN A 139 23.11 28.17 -1.58
CA ASN A 139 23.91 27.09 -2.17
C ASN A 139 23.49 26.79 -3.62
N MET A 140 22.20 26.92 -3.94
CA MET A 140 21.67 26.67 -5.29
C MET A 140 21.90 27.82 -6.28
N THR A 141 21.81 29.06 -5.80
CA THR A 141 21.86 30.26 -6.67
C THR A 141 23.27 30.66 -7.09
N GLN A 142 24.30 30.25 -6.35
CA GLN A 142 25.69 30.54 -6.71
C GLN A 142 26.20 29.59 -7.81
N GLN A 143 26.52 30.14 -8.99
CA GLN A 143 26.94 29.35 -10.16
C GLN A 143 28.24 28.56 -9.96
N GLU A 144 29.16 29.04 -9.12
CA GLU A 144 30.46 28.39 -8.86
C GLU A 144 30.35 27.17 -7.95
N ASN A 145 29.20 26.95 -7.30
CA ASN A 145 29.05 25.85 -6.37
C ASN A 145 29.02 24.49 -7.08
N PRO A 146 29.74 23.47 -6.55
CA PRO A 146 29.83 22.16 -7.17
C PRO A 146 28.48 21.44 -7.16
N ALA A 147 28.24 20.59 -8.17
CA ALA A 147 27.03 19.78 -8.28
C ALA A 147 26.76 18.95 -7.01
N ALA A 148 27.80 18.41 -6.37
CA ALA A 148 27.69 17.65 -5.13
C ALA A 148 27.06 18.45 -3.96
N LEU A 149 27.37 19.75 -3.86
CA LEU A 149 26.77 20.64 -2.85
C LEU A 149 25.32 20.95 -3.18
N LYS A 150 25.01 21.22 -4.46
CA LYS A 150 23.64 21.44 -4.93
C LYS A 150 22.75 20.23 -4.67
N GLN A 151 23.23 19.03 -5.03
CA GLN A 151 22.56 17.76 -4.77
C GLN A 151 22.24 17.61 -3.28
N ALA A 152 23.24 17.73 -2.41
CA ALA A 152 23.05 17.59 -0.96
C ALA A 152 22.12 18.66 -0.37
N THR A 153 22.12 19.86 -0.94
CA THR A 153 21.22 20.95 -0.57
C THR A 153 19.77 20.60 -0.91
N LEU A 154 19.51 20.06 -2.09
CA LEU A 154 18.17 19.64 -2.52
C LEU A 154 17.68 18.43 -1.73
N GLU A 155 18.55 17.44 -1.47
CA GLU A 155 18.22 16.33 -0.54
C GLU A 155 17.84 16.86 0.84
N THR A 156 18.58 17.85 1.35
CA THR A 156 18.27 18.48 2.64
C THR A 156 16.91 19.18 2.61
N LEU A 157 16.59 19.93 1.55
CA LEU A 157 15.28 20.57 1.38
C LEU A 157 14.15 19.55 1.35
N GLY A 158 14.31 18.46 0.58
CA GLY A 158 13.35 17.38 0.52
C GLY A 158 13.09 16.75 1.89
N TYR A 159 14.14 16.43 2.66
CA TYR A 159 13.98 15.89 4.02
C TYR A 159 13.39 16.89 5.00
N VAL A 160 13.71 18.18 4.87
CA VAL A 160 13.10 19.21 5.72
C VAL A 160 11.60 19.26 5.45
N CYS A 161 11.16 19.26 4.19
CA CYS A 161 9.74 19.25 3.83
C CYS A 161 9.01 17.99 4.30
N GLU A 162 9.67 16.82 4.27
CA GLU A 162 9.10 15.56 4.79
C GLU A 162 8.90 15.58 6.32
N GLU A 163 9.73 16.33 7.06
CA GLU A 163 9.79 16.28 8.52
C GLU A 163 8.99 17.38 9.22
N ILE A 164 8.55 18.42 8.51
CA ILE A 164 7.83 19.58 9.08
C ILE A 164 6.42 19.69 8.52
N SER A 165 5.54 20.40 9.22
CA SER A 165 4.20 20.71 8.72
C SER A 165 4.25 21.83 7.68
N HIS A 166 3.34 21.82 6.70
CA HIS A 166 3.17 22.91 5.73
C HIS A 166 2.93 24.28 6.39
N GLN A 167 2.43 24.29 7.63
CA GLN A 167 2.17 25.50 8.42
C GLN A 167 3.41 26.08 9.10
N ASP A 168 4.51 25.32 9.16
CA ASP A 168 5.71 25.71 9.89
C ASP A 168 6.56 26.75 9.12
N LEU A 169 6.39 26.84 7.81
CA LEU A 169 7.06 27.82 6.94
C LEU A 169 6.13 28.99 6.60
N VAL A 170 6.70 30.19 6.51
CA VAL A 170 5.97 31.35 5.94
C VAL A 170 6.07 31.33 4.42
N GLN A 171 5.16 32.03 3.73
CA GLN A 171 5.08 32.00 2.26
C GLN A 171 6.40 32.37 1.56
N ASP A 172 7.16 33.34 2.08
CA ASP A 172 8.47 33.71 1.50
C ASP A 172 9.51 32.57 1.60
N GLU A 173 9.44 31.76 2.66
CA GLU A 173 10.28 30.58 2.82
C GLU A 173 9.85 29.48 1.86
N VAL A 174 8.54 29.24 1.70
CA VAL A 174 7.99 28.30 0.68
C VAL A 174 8.44 28.70 -0.72
N ASN A 175 8.31 29.98 -1.08
CA ASN A 175 8.76 30.51 -2.38
C ASN A 175 10.26 30.28 -2.59
N SER A 176 11.05 30.40 -1.52
CA SER A 176 12.50 30.14 -1.56
C SER A 176 12.81 28.65 -1.78
N VAL A 177 12.08 27.75 -1.13
CA VAL A 177 12.19 26.29 -1.35
C VAL A 177 11.85 25.96 -2.79
N LEU A 178 10.68 26.40 -3.29
CA LEU A 178 10.24 26.12 -4.65
C LEU A 178 11.20 26.71 -5.70
N THR A 179 11.74 27.90 -5.46
CA THR A 179 12.76 28.50 -6.34
C THR A 179 14.01 27.63 -6.43
N ALA A 180 14.54 27.17 -5.29
CA ALA A 180 15.72 26.31 -5.25
C ALA A 180 15.48 24.98 -5.98
N VAL A 181 14.33 24.36 -5.72
CA VAL A 181 13.93 23.08 -6.30
C VAL A 181 13.74 23.20 -7.82
N VAL A 182 12.92 24.14 -8.28
CA VAL A 182 12.65 24.34 -9.71
C VAL A 182 13.91 24.74 -10.48
N GLN A 183 14.82 25.52 -9.87
CA GLN A 183 16.13 25.80 -10.46
C GLN A 183 16.96 24.52 -10.66
N GLY A 184 16.93 23.59 -9.71
CA GLY A 184 17.63 22.31 -9.80
C GLY A 184 17.05 21.35 -10.84
N MET A 185 15.75 21.44 -11.13
CA MET A 185 15.07 20.63 -12.15
C MET A 185 15.31 21.13 -13.58
N ASN A 186 15.66 22.41 -13.74
CA ASN A 186 15.81 23.08 -15.02
C ASN A 186 16.74 22.33 -16.00
N LEU A 187 16.35 22.25 -17.27
CA LEU A 187 17.14 21.62 -18.35
C LEU A 187 18.54 22.21 -18.55
N ALA A 188 18.79 23.43 -18.09
CA ALA A 188 20.11 24.05 -18.10
C ALA A 188 21.07 23.43 -17.06
N GLU A 189 20.57 22.70 -16.05
CA GLU A 189 21.40 21.95 -15.12
C GLU A 189 21.82 20.62 -15.77
N HIS A 190 23.13 20.35 -15.80
CA HIS A 190 23.68 19.21 -16.54
C HIS A 190 23.95 18.00 -15.64
N SER A 191 23.97 18.17 -14.32
CA SER A 191 24.13 17.03 -13.39
C SER A 191 22.81 16.28 -13.23
N ARG A 192 22.84 15.00 -13.61
CA ARG A 192 21.74 14.05 -13.38
C ARG A 192 21.36 13.98 -11.92
N GLU A 193 22.35 13.93 -11.03
CA GLU A 193 22.18 13.77 -9.59
C GLU A 193 21.46 14.98 -8.99
N VAL A 194 21.81 16.19 -9.42
CA VAL A 194 21.13 17.44 -9.00
C VAL A 194 19.68 17.44 -9.48
N ARG A 195 19.43 17.10 -10.76
CA ARG A 195 18.07 17.08 -11.31
C ARG A 195 17.17 16.04 -10.62
N LEU A 196 17.71 14.85 -10.35
CA LEU A 196 16.98 13.81 -9.62
C LEU A 196 16.67 14.25 -8.19
N ALA A 197 17.66 14.78 -7.46
CA ALA A 197 17.46 15.27 -6.10
C ALA A 197 16.44 16.43 -6.06
N ALA A 198 16.47 17.31 -7.05
CA ALA A 198 15.50 18.41 -7.16
C ALA A 198 14.08 17.89 -7.39
N THR A 199 13.91 16.94 -8.32
CA THR A 199 12.59 16.38 -8.62
C THR A 199 11.99 15.68 -7.40
N LYS A 200 12.80 14.89 -6.67
CA LYS A 200 12.36 14.27 -5.40
C LYS A 200 12.06 15.30 -4.31
N ALA A 201 12.84 16.38 -4.23
CA ALA A 201 12.57 17.46 -3.30
C ALA A 201 11.28 18.21 -3.64
N LEU A 202 10.91 18.33 -4.93
CA LEU A 202 9.63 18.91 -5.33
C LEU A 202 8.47 18.09 -4.79
N TYR A 203 8.51 16.76 -4.95
CA TYR A 203 7.47 15.87 -4.43
C TYR A 203 7.14 16.18 -2.96
N ASN A 204 8.14 16.23 -2.08
CA ASN A 204 7.93 16.56 -0.67
C ASN A 204 7.51 18.03 -0.44
N ALA A 205 7.87 18.95 -1.33
CA ALA A 205 7.53 20.36 -1.21
C ALA A 205 6.12 20.71 -1.74
N LEU A 206 5.44 19.79 -2.44
CA LEU A 206 4.12 20.03 -3.02
C LEU A 206 3.07 20.35 -1.94
N ASP A 207 3.13 19.74 -0.75
CA ASP A 207 2.21 20.02 0.36
C ASP A 207 2.29 21.47 0.86
N PHE A 208 3.40 22.17 0.59
CA PHE A 208 3.61 23.56 1.00
C PHE A 208 3.15 24.54 -0.07
N ALA A 209 2.91 24.09 -1.31
CA ALA A 209 2.77 24.93 -2.49
C ALA A 209 1.34 25.44 -2.74
N GLN A 210 0.43 25.35 -1.76
CA GLN A 210 -1.00 25.67 -1.95
C GLN A 210 -1.22 27.07 -2.54
N THR A 211 -0.68 28.11 -1.89
CA THR A 211 -0.76 29.50 -2.38
C THR A 211 -0.13 29.66 -3.77
N ASN A 212 0.92 28.89 -4.08
CA ASN A 212 1.61 28.94 -5.37
C ASN A 212 0.75 28.31 -6.47
N PHE A 213 0.02 27.24 -6.15
CA PHE A 213 -0.94 26.61 -7.06
C PHE A 213 -2.21 27.46 -7.23
N GLU A 214 -2.58 28.30 -6.26
CA GLU A 214 -3.66 29.31 -6.45
C GLU A 214 -3.24 30.41 -7.44
N ASN A 215 -1.95 30.74 -7.53
CA ASN A 215 -1.44 31.73 -8.45
C ASN A 215 -1.17 31.15 -9.85
N ASP A 216 -1.92 31.60 -10.85
CA ASP A 216 -1.79 31.12 -12.24
C ASP A 216 -0.36 31.16 -12.79
N MET A 217 0.41 32.22 -12.51
CA MET A 217 1.76 32.37 -13.07
C MET A 217 2.72 31.33 -12.48
N GLU A 218 2.64 31.13 -11.17
CA GLU A 218 3.51 30.19 -10.44
C GLU A 218 3.10 28.75 -10.73
N ARG A 219 1.79 28.44 -10.68
CA ARG A 219 1.24 27.15 -11.08
C ARG A 219 1.67 26.75 -12.49
N ASN A 220 1.50 27.64 -13.47
CA ASN A 220 1.88 27.37 -14.85
C ASN A 220 3.39 27.07 -14.97
N PHE A 221 4.22 27.77 -14.20
CA PHE A 221 5.67 27.56 -14.22
C PHE A 221 6.07 26.21 -13.60
N ILE A 222 5.51 25.86 -12.45
CA ILE A 222 5.73 24.54 -11.80
C ILE A 222 5.29 23.42 -12.74
N MET A 223 4.05 23.49 -13.26
CA MET A 223 3.51 22.48 -14.18
C MET A 223 4.36 22.32 -15.43
N LYS A 224 4.81 23.43 -16.02
CA LYS A 224 5.72 23.40 -17.18
C LYS A 224 7.01 22.64 -16.85
N VAL A 225 7.66 22.96 -15.72
CA VAL A 225 8.94 22.33 -15.33
C VAL A 225 8.76 20.85 -15.05
N VAL A 226 7.68 20.44 -14.37
CA VAL A 226 7.39 19.01 -14.12
C VAL A 226 7.13 18.28 -15.45
N CYS A 227 6.32 18.85 -16.35
CA CYS A 227 6.04 18.26 -17.66
C CYS A 227 7.30 18.14 -18.54
N GLU A 228 8.18 19.14 -18.54
CA GLU A 228 9.48 19.08 -19.23
C GLU A 228 10.41 18.04 -18.59
N THR A 229 10.32 17.84 -17.27
CA THR A 229 11.11 16.82 -16.56
C THR A 229 10.59 15.41 -16.83
N ALA A 230 9.29 15.23 -17.04
CA ALA A 230 8.67 13.94 -17.41
C ALA A 230 9.13 13.39 -18.77
N ILE A 231 9.75 14.21 -19.62
CA ILE A 231 10.36 13.78 -20.91
C ILE A 231 11.89 13.69 -20.86
N SER A 232 12.48 13.63 -19.66
CA SER A 232 13.92 13.49 -19.46
C SER A 232 14.48 12.23 -20.10
N LYS A 233 15.78 12.23 -20.42
CA LYS A 233 16.45 11.05 -20.98
C LYS A 233 16.55 9.90 -19.96
N GLU A 234 16.76 10.24 -18.70
CA GLU A 234 16.98 9.31 -17.60
C GLU A 234 15.65 8.86 -16.99
N ALA A 235 15.43 7.55 -16.89
CA ALA A 235 14.16 6.98 -16.43
C ALA A 235 13.86 7.27 -14.96
N ASP A 236 14.86 7.28 -14.09
CA ASP A 236 14.70 7.64 -12.68
C ASP A 236 14.24 9.09 -12.48
N ILE A 237 14.65 10.02 -13.36
CA ILE A 237 14.15 11.39 -13.36
C ILE A 237 12.71 11.45 -13.89
N ARG A 238 12.39 10.70 -14.95
CA ARG A 238 11.01 10.62 -15.46
C ARG A 238 10.07 10.04 -14.41
N GLN A 239 10.44 8.94 -13.77
CA GLN A 239 9.67 8.31 -12.70
C GLN A 239 9.38 9.32 -11.57
N ALA A 240 10.41 10.01 -11.06
CA ALA A 240 10.22 11.02 -10.02
C ALA A 240 9.32 12.19 -10.48
N ALA A 241 9.36 12.56 -11.76
CA ALA A 241 8.46 13.60 -12.29
C ALA A 241 7.01 13.12 -12.37
N PHE A 242 6.77 11.85 -12.74
CA PHE A 242 5.43 11.27 -12.69
C PHE A 242 4.93 11.11 -11.25
N GLU A 243 5.79 10.79 -10.27
CA GLU A 243 5.44 10.84 -8.85
C GLU A 243 4.98 12.24 -8.42
N CYS A 244 5.65 13.30 -8.88
CA CYS A 244 5.15 14.67 -8.69
C CYS A 244 3.79 14.90 -9.37
N LEU A 245 3.58 14.39 -10.59
CA LEU A 245 2.30 14.54 -11.28
C LEU A 245 1.15 13.81 -10.56
N VAL A 246 1.41 12.62 -10.00
CA VAL A 246 0.47 11.86 -9.16
C VAL A 246 0.09 12.69 -7.93
N SER A 247 1.08 13.19 -7.18
CA SER A 247 0.82 14.04 -6.01
C SER A 247 0.06 15.32 -6.39
N ILE A 248 0.43 15.97 -7.49
CA ILE A 248 -0.30 17.14 -8.02
C ILE A 248 -1.75 16.77 -8.37
N ALA A 249 -1.99 15.58 -8.91
CA ALA A 249 -3.33 15.14 -9.29
C ALA A 249 -4.26 15.06 -8.08
N SER A 250 -3.79 14.44 -6.99
CA SER A 250 -4.54 14.30 -5.74
C SER A 250 -4.66 15.63 -4.98
N THR A 251 -3.59 16.41 -4.87
CA THR A 251 -3.60 17.62 -4.04
C THR A 251 -4.26 18.82 -4.72
N TYR A 252 -4.20 18.90 -6.05
CA TYR A 252 -4.55 20.11 -6.82
C TYR A 252 -5.54 19.85 -7.96
N TYR A 253 -6.43 18.86 -7.81
CA TYR A 253 -7.42 18.45 -8.82
C TYR A 253 -8.17 19.63 -9.48
N ASP A 254 -8.69 20.56 -8.68
CA ASP A 254 -9.54 21.68 -9.12
C ASP A 254 -8.87 22.60 -10.16
N VAL A 255 -7.55 22.62 -10.23
CA VAL A 255 -6.78 23.52 -11.11
C VAL A 255 -6.08 22.79 -12.27
N LEU A 256 -6.37 21.51 -12.49
CA LEU A 256 -5.71 20.69 -13.51
C LEU A 256 -6.23 20.90 -14.94
N GLU A 257 -7.46 21.37 -15.12
CA GLU A 257 -8.13 21.40 -16.44
C GLU A 257 -7.28 22.02 -17.57
N PRO A 258 -6.55 23.14 -17.37
CA PRO A 258 -5.69 23.71 -18.41
C PRO A 258 -4.55 22.80 -18.90
N TYR A 259 -4.14 21.83 -18.08
CA TYR A 259 -2.97 20.97 -18.32
C TYR A 259 -3.36 19.58 -18.83
N MET A 260 -4.63 19.18 -18.71
CA MET A 260 -5.07 17.79 -18.94
C MET A 260 -4.75 17.25 -20.33
N GLN A 261 -4.77 18.07 -21.38
CA GLN A 261 -4.39 17.62 -22.72
C GLN A 261 -2.92 17.18 -22.76
N THR A 262 -2.02 17.96 -22.15
CA THR A 262 -0.59 17.66 -22.06
C THR A 262 -0.36 16.45 -21.16
N LEU A 263 -1.03 16.38 -20.01
CA LEU A 263 -0.93 15.28 -19.07
C LEU A 263 -1.40 13.95 -19.68
N PHE A 264 -2.49 13.98 -20.44
CA PHE A 264 -2.95 12.81 -21.21
C PHE A 264 -1.90 12.35 -22.22
N GLN A 265 -1.28 13.27 -22.96
CA GLN A 265 -0.23 12.92 -23.92
C GLN A 265 1.00 12.31 -23.23
N LEU A 266 1.45 12.90 -22.11
CA LEU A 266 2.60 12.41 -21.36
C LEU A 266 2.34 11.00 -20.79
N THR A 267 1.22 10.83 -20.08
CA THR A 267 0.85 9.55 -19.48
C THR A 267 0.63 8.47 -20.55
N SER A 268 -0.05 8.79 -21.67
CA SER A 268 -0.26 7.82 -22.76
C SER A 268 1.06 7.38 -23.41
N ASN A 269 2.01 8.30 -23.59
CA ASN A 269 3.33 7.96 -24.13
C ASN A 269 4.11 7.06 -23.16
N ALA A 270 4.05 7.37 -21.86
CA ALA A 270 4.73 6.60 -20.84
C ALA A 270 4.24 5.14 -20.80
N VAL A 271 2.91 4.94 -20.76
CA VAL A 271 2.29 3.61 -20.74
C VAL A 271 2.62 2.79 -22.00
N LYS A 272 2.77 3.44 -23.16
CA LYS A 272 3.00 2.76 -24.45
C LYS A 272 4.45 2.34 -24.70
N GLY A 273 5.44 3.07 -24.19
CA GLY A 273 6.81 2.87 -24.66
C GLY A 273 7.93 3.26 -23.70
N ASP A 274 7.62 3.55 -22.44
CA ASP A 274 8.63 3.86 -21.43
C ASP A 274 9.02 2.62 -20.60
N GLU A 275 9.99 2.78 -19.70
CA GLU A 275 10.33 1.78 -18.70
C GLU A 275 9.15 1.56 -17.75
N GLU A 276 8.98 0.32 -17.30
CA GLU A 276 7.80 -0.09 -16.54
C GLU A 276 7.59 0.74 -15.27
N SER A 277 8.66 1.09 -14.54
CA SER A 277 8.53 1.93 -13.35
C SER A 277 7.96 3.32 -13.64
N VAL A 278 8.17 3.86 -14.85
CA VAL A 278 7.57 5.13 -15.28
C VAL A 278 6.13 4.92 -15.74
N ALA A 279 5.88 3.85 -16.48
CA ALA A 279 4.55 3.49 -16.96
C ALA A 279 3.58 3.23 -15.80
N LEU A 280 4.04 2.60 -14.71
CA LEU A 280 3.27 2.40 -13.49
C LEU A 280 2.80 3.73 -12.90
N GLN A 281 3.69 4.73 -12.78
CA GLN A 281 3.30 6.06 -12.26
C GLN A 281 2.37 6.83 -13.21
N ALA A 282 2.46 6.57 -14.52
CA ALA A 282 1.52 7.14 -15.48
C ALA A 282 0.12 6.53 -15.37
N ILE A 283 -0.01 5.25 -15.01
CA ILE A 283 -1.31 4.63 -14.68
C ILE A 283 -1.80 5.14 -13.32
N GLU A 284 -0.90 5.23 -12.33
CA GLU A 284 -1.22 5.74 -10.99
C GLU A 284 -1.82 7.15 -11.05
N PHE A 285 -1.33 8.02 -11.94
CA PHE A 285 -1.93 9.34 -12.17
C PHE A 285 -3.43 9.24 -12.49
N TRP A 286 -3.84 8.28 -13.32
CA TRP A 286 -5.25 8.07 -13.65
C TRP A 286 -6.03 7.42 -12.52
N SER A 287 -5.41 6.50 -11.77
CA SER A 287 -5.99 5.95 -10.55
C SER A 287 -6.30 7.05 -9.54
N SER A 288 -5.35 7.96 -9.28
CA SER A 288 -5.55 9.11 -8.39
C SER A 288 -6.67 10.03 -8.84
N ILE A 289 -6.76 10.34 -10.15
CA ILE A 289 -7.89 11.12 -10.69
C ILE A 289 -9.23 10.39 -10.48
N CYS A 290 -9.27 9.06 -10.62
CA CYS A 290 -10.48 8.29 -10.34
C CYS A 290 -10.88 8.39 -8.86
N ASP A 291 -9.92 8.24 -7.94
CA ASP A 291 -10.17 8.32 -6.49
C ASP A 291 -10.73 9.69 -6.10
N GLU A 292 -10.11 10.79 -6.56
CA GLU A 292 -10.62 12.15 -6.35
C GLU A 292 -12.03 12.32 -6.92
N GLU A 293 -12.29 11.82 -8.13
CA GLU A 293 -13.60 11.93 -8.76
C GLU A 293 -14.67 11.11 -8.06
N ILE A 294 -14.32 9.95 -7.50
CA ILE A 294 -15.24 9.12 -6.72
C ILE A 294 -15.52 9.80 -5.38
N GLU A 295 -14.50 10.30 -4.68
CA GLU A 295 -14.69 11.02 -3.41
C GLU A 295 -15.61 12.24 -3.60
N LEU A 296 -15.42 13.00 -4.68
CA LEU A 296 -16.30 14.11 -5.04
C LEU A 296 -17.74 13.67 -5.35
N GLN A 297 -17.94 12.47 -5.89
CA GLN A 297 -19.28 11.92 -6.15
C GLN A 297 -19.97 11.42 -4.88
N GLU A 298 -19.23 10.83 -3.94
CA GLU A 298 -19.77 10.27 -2.69
C GLU A 298 -20.01 11.34 -1.62
N TYR A 299 -19.10 12.33 -1.52
CA TYR A 299 -19.11 13.33 -0.45
C TYR A 299 -19.32 14.77 -0.94
N GLY A 300 -19.37 15.01 -2.26
CA GLY A 300 -19.65 16.33 -2.81
C GLY A 300 -21.02 16.86 -2.37
N THR A 301 -21.03 17.96 -1.64
CA THR A 301 -22.25 18.59 -1.13
C THR A 301 -23.17 19.04 -2.26
N VAL A 302 -24.37 18.46 -2.34
CA VAL A 302 -25.46 18.95 -3.21
C VAL A 302 -26.19 20.16 -2.57
N GLU A 303 -25.86 20.51 -1.33
CA GLU A 303 -26.54 21.57 -0.57
C GLU A 303 -25.63 22.78 -0.30
N GLY A 304 -25.92 23.89 -0.99
CA GLY A 304 -25.42 25.21 -0.63
C GLY A 304 -24.68 25.88 -1.79
N GLY A 305 -25.37 26.78 -2.49
CA GLY A 305 -24.75 27.59 -3.54
C GLY A 305 -23.55 28.39 -3.01
N ASP A 306 -22.53 28.46 -3.86
CA ASP A 306 -21.42 29.42 -3.84
C ASP A 306 -20.16 29.05 -3.02
N SER A 307 -19.58 27.85 -3.23
CA SER A 307 -18.13 27.48 -3.19
C SER A 307 -17.96 25.95 -2.99
N GLY A 308 -17.18 25.17 -3.75
CA GLY A 308 -16.26 25.49 -4.85
C GLY A 308 -15.44 24.29 -5.35
N SER A 309 -15.83 23.02 -5.11
CA SER A 309 -15.14 21.86 -5.70
C SER A 309 -15.79 21.53 -7.04
N THR A 310 -15.08 21.79 -8.14
CA THR A 310 -15.64 21.61 -9.48
C THR A 310 -15.33 20.20 -9.95
N HIS A 311 -16.34 19.33 -9.95
CA HIS A 311 -16.21 17.99 -10.53
C HIS A 311 -15.98 18.09 -12.06
N SER A 312 -14.72 17.99 -12.47
CA SER A 312 -14.27 18.30 -13.83
C SER A 312 -14.46 17.14 -14.82
N ARG A 313 -14.76 15.94 -14.30
CA ARG A 313 -15.08 14.72 -15.07
C ARG A 313 -14.01 14.37 -16.10
N PHE A 314 -12.75 14.45 -15.69
CA PHE A 314 -11.60 14.09 -16.50
C PHE A 314 -11.66 12.64 -16.97
N ILE A 315 -12.14 11.70 -16.14
CA ILE A 315 -12.26 10.30 -16.55
C ILE A 315 -13.32 10.15 -17.66
N GLU A 316 -14.48 10.77 -17.51
CA GLU A 316 -15.54 10.77 -18.54
C GLU A 316 -15.03 11.38 -19.86
N LYS A 317 -14.27 12.48 -19.80
CA LYS A 317 -13.68 13.15 -20.97
C LYS A 317 -12.59 12.30 -21.65
N ALA A 318 -11.80 11.54 -20.89
CA ALA A 318 -10.68 10.75 -21.39
C ALA A 318 -11.08 9.31 -21.82
N LEU A 319 -12.27 8.84 -21.41
CA LEU A 319 -12.76 7.46 -21.58
C LEU A 319 -12.41 6.81 -22.93
N PRO A 320 -12.71 7.43 -24.10
CA PRO A 320 -12.54 6.78 -25.41
C PRO A 320 -11.09 6.43 -25.74
N TYR A 321 -10.13 7.07 -25.07
CA TYR A 321 -8.71 6.85 -25.29
C TYR A 321 -8.03 6.17 -24.09
N LEU A 322 -8.53 6.42 -22.87
CA LEU A 322 -8.02 5.80 -21.66
C LEU A 322 -8.37 4.31 -21.60
N VAL A 323 -9.60 3.90 -21.93
CA VAL A 323 -9.99 2.48 -21.88
C VAL A 323 -9.15 1.62 -22.83
N PRO A 324 -8.99 1.95 -24.12
CA PRO A 324 -8.11 1.17 -24.99
C PRO A 324 -6.67 1.10 -24.48
N LEU A 325 -6.15 2.19 -23.89
CA LEU A 325 -4.82 2.23 -23.31
C LEU A 325 -4.67 1.22 -22.16
N LEU A 326 -5.64 1.17 -21.25
CA LEU A 326 -5.64 0.23 -20.12
C LEU A 326 -5.86 -1.22 -20.58
N LEU A 327 -6.69 -1.45 -21.58
CA LEU A 327 -6.90 -2.79 -22.14
C LEU A 327 -5.63 -3.34 -22.80
N ASP A 328 -4.83 -2.49 -23.45
CA ASP A 328 -3.54 -2.88 -24.02
C ASP A 328 -2.53 -3.29 -22.95
N THR A 329 -2.59 -2.72 -21.74
CA THR A 329 -1.67 -3.12 -20.65
C THR A 329 -2.02 -4.48 -20.08
N LEU A 330 -3.30 -4.88 -20.12
CA LEU A 330 -3.73 -6.20 -19.67
C LEU A 330 -3.11 -7.34 -20.48
N LEU A 331 -2.62 -7.09 -21.69
CA LEU A 331 -1.94 -8.09 -22.54
C LEU A 331 -0.44 -8.24 -22.22
N LYS A 332 0.06 -7.60 -21.16
CA LYS A 332 1.47 -7.57 -20.75
C LYS A 332 1.70 -8.35 -19.45
N GLN A 333 0.98 -9.45 -19.25
CA GLN A 333 1.19 -10.33 -18.10
C GLN A 333 2.59 -10.95 -18.13
N GLU A 334 3.15 -11.18 -16.94
CA GLU A 334 4.41 -11.90 -16.78
C GLU A 334 4.13 -13.39 -16.50
N GLU A 335 4.94 -14.29 -17.05
CA GLU A 335 4.70 -15.75 -16.97
C GLU A 335 4.83 -16.29 -15.53
N ASP A 336 5.66 -15.65 -14.70
CA ASP A 336 5.99 -16.04 -13.32
C ASP A 336 5.29 -15.20 -12.24
N GLN A 337 4.31 -14.37 -12.61
CA GLN A 337 3.58 -13.52 -11.65
C GLN A 337 2.80 -14.30 -10.56
N ASP A 338 2.54 -15.59 -10.74
CA ASP A 338 1.84 -16.45 -9.78
C ASP A 338 2.77 -17.05 -8.70
N GLN A 339 4.08 -16.77 -8.78
CA GLN A 339 5.08 -17.29 -7.83
C GLN A 339 5.40 -16.34 -6.68
N ASP A 340 5.09 -15.05 -6.82
CA ASP A 340 5.40 -14.02 -5.83
C ASP A 340 4.29 -12.96 -5.75
N ASP A 341 3.53 -13.01 -4.66
CA ASP A 341 2.42 -12.08 -4.39
C ASP A 341 2.87 -10.62 -4.18
N SER A 342 4.17 -10.34 -4.12
CA SER A 342 4.72 -8.97 -4.06
C SER A 342 4.96 -8.33 -5.43
N ILE A 343 4.78 -9.08 -6.52
CA ILE A 343 4.87 -8.57 -7.88
C ILE A 343 3.74 -7.56 -8.12
N TRP A 344 4.11 -6.37 -8.59
CA TRP A 344 3.18 -5.34 -9.05
C TRP A 344 3.66 -4.83 -10.41
N ASN A 345 3.01 -5.29 -11.47
CA ASN A 345 3.38 -5.02 -12.85
C ASN A 345 2.32 -4.19 -13.60
N ILE A 346 2.64 -3.81 -14.84
CA ILE A 346 1.80 -2.93 -15.66
C ILE A 346 0.41 -3.52 -15.96
N SER A 347 0.28 -4.85 -16.05
CA SER A 347 -1.01 -5.52 -16.26
C SER A 347 -1.92 -5.34 -15.04
N MET A 348 -1.39 -5.60 -13.85
CA MET A 348 -2.12 -5.45 -12.58
C MET A 348 -2.51 -3.99 -12.30
N ALA A 349 -1.60 -3.04 -12.55
CA ALA A 349 -1.89 -1.62 -12.44
C ALA A 349 -2.99 -1.20 -13.42
N GLY A 350 -2.92 -1.67 -14.68
CA GLY A 350 -3.94 -1.39 -15.69
C GLY A 350 -5.32 -1.94 -15.35
N GLY A 351 -5.40 -3.17 -14.82
CA GLY A 351 -6.65 -3.81 -14.42
C GLY A 351 -7.28 -3.17 -13.19
N THR A 352 -6.46 -2.77 -12.22
CA THR A 352 -6.90 -2.00 -11.05
C THR A 352 -7.43 -0.62 -11.47
N CYS A 353 -6.68 0.11 -12.30
CA CYS A 353 -7.10 1.41 -12.83
C CYS A 353 -8.39 1.30 -13.67
N LEU A 354 -8.55 0.24 -14.46
CA LEU A 354 -9.79 -0.01 -15.22
C LEU A 354 -11.00 -0.20 -14.30
N GLY A 355 -10.82 -0.87 -13.15
CA GLY A 355 -11.87 -1.00 -12.14
C GLY A 355 -12.25 0.33 -11.50
N LEU A 356 -11.27 1.18 -11.18
CA LEU A 356 -11.52 2.54 -10.71
C LEU A 356 -12.27 3.37 -11.75
N VAL A 357 -11.84 3.31 -13.02
CA VAL A 357 -12.55 3.96 -14.14
C VAL A 357 -14.01 3.49 -14.21
N ALA A 358 -14.27 2.18 -14.06
CA ALA A 358 -15.62 1.63 -14.07
C ALA A 358 -16.47 2.18 -12.92
N ARG A 359 -15.90 2.26 -11.70
CA ARG A 359 -16.56 2.86 -10.53
C ARG A 359 -16.87 4.35 -10.74
N THR A 360 -15.97 5.11 -11.37
CA THR A 360 -16.16 6.55 -11.62
C THR A 360 -17.23 6.86 -12.68
N VAL A 361 -17.33 6.08 -13.77
CA VAL A 361 -18.19 6.42 -14.93
C VAL A 361 -19.38 5.49 -15.17
N GLY A 362 -19.49 4.42 -14.40
CA GLY A 362 -20.56 3.43 -14.47
C GLY A 362 -20.75 2.86 -15.88
N ASP A 363 -22.01 2.82 -16.35
CA ASP A 363 -22.41 2.18 -17.61
C ASP A 363 -21.63 2.61 -18.86
N SER A 364 -21.03 3.80 -18.84
CA SER A 364 -20.28 4.35 -19.98
C SER A 364 -19.06 3.52 -20.37
N VAL A 365 -18.44 2.81 -19.41
CA VAL A 365 -17.25 1.99 -19.66
C VAL A 365 -17.58 0.70 -20.44
N VAL A 366 -18.78 0.16 -20.26
CA VAL A 366 -19.16 -1.19 -20.72
C VAL A 366 -19.05 -1.32 -22.23
N LYS A 367 -19.52 -0.31 -22.98
CA LYS A 367 -19.49 -0.32 -24.45
C LYS A 367 -18.07 -0.26 -25.04
N LEU A 368 -17.09 0.20 -24.26
CA LEU A 368 -15.70 0.30 -24.67
C LEU A 368 -14.93 -0.99 -24.35
N VAL A 369 -15.28 -1.67 -23.25
CA VAL A 369 -14.60 -2.88 -22.79
C VAL A 369 -15.12 -4.15 -23.45
N MET A 370 -16.44 -4.29 -23.63
CA MET A 370 -17.03 -5.53 -24.15
C MET A 370 -16.48 -5.99 -25.52
N PRO A 371 -16.20 -5.12 -26.50
CA PRO A 371 -15.58 -5.55 -27.76
C PRO A 371 -14.20 -6.22 -27.57
N PHE A 372 -13.43 -5.77 -26.59
CA PHE A 372 -12.15 -6.40 -26.23
C PHE A 372 -12.37 -7.76 -25.59
N VAL A 373 -13.33 -7.87 -24.65
CA VAL A 373 -13.66 -9.15 -24.01
C VAL A 373 -14.10 -10.18 -25.05
N GLU A 374 -15.11 -9.86 -25.86
CA GLU A 374 -15.66 -10.75 -26.90
C GLU A 374 -14.59 -11.15 -27.94
N GLY A 375 -13.68 -10.23 -28.29
CA GLY A 375 -12.63 -10.47 -29.26
C GLY A 375 -11.47 -11.35 -28.75
N ASN A 376 -11.28 -11.46 -27.44
CA ASN A 376 -10.09 -12.09 -26.84
C ASN A 376 -10.40 -13.36 -26.03
N ILE A 377 -11.59 -13.48 -25.43
CA ILE A 377 -11.94 -14.51 -24.45
C ILE A 377 -11.83 -15.97 -24.98
N LEU A 378 -11.91 -16.18 -26.29
CA LEU A 378 -11.78 -17.50 -26.94
C LEU A 378 -10.48 -17.67 -27.74
N LYS A 379 -9.52 -16.75 -27.62
CA LYS A 379 -8.26 -16.85 -28.38
C LYS A 379 -7.37 -18.00 -27.87
N PRO A 380 -6.56 -18.61 -28.75
CA PRO A 380 -5.61 -19.64 -28.34
C PRO A 380 -4.53 -19.16 -27.37
N ASP A 381 -4.16 -17.87 -27.46
CA ASP A 381 -3.18 -17.26 -26.57
C ASP A 381 -3.80 -17.01 -25.19
N TRP A 382 -3.14 -17.52 -24.14
CA TRP A 382 -3.63 -17.42 -22.77
C TRP A 382 -3.62 -15.98 -22.27
N HIS A 383 -2.67 -15.15 -22.70
CA HIS A 383 -2.61 -13.72 -22.37
C HIS A 383 -3.89 -13.00 -22.81
N CYS A 384 -4.43 -13.37 -23.98
CA CYS A 384 -5.68 -12.80 -24.46
C CYS A 384 -6.88 -13.26 -23.63
N ARG A 385 -6.94 -14.56 -23.27
CA ARG A 385 -8.06 -15.10 -22.48
C ARG A 385 -8.07 -14.54 -21.07
N GLU A 386 -6.91 -14.51 -20.42
CA GLU A 386 -6.73 -13.93 -19.09
C GLU A 386 -7.09 -12.44 -19.12
N ALA A 387 -6.53 -11.64 -20.04
CA ALA A 387 -6.82 -10.22 -20.13
C ALA A 387 -8.31 -9.92 -20.36
N ALA A 388 -9.00 -10.74 -21.17
CA ALA A 388 -10.42 -10.61 -21.40
C ALA A 388 -11.23 -10.86 -20.13
N THR A 389 -10.89 -11.91 -19.39
CA THR A 389 -11.53 -12.24 -18.10
C THR A 389 -11.23 -11.17 -17.05
N TYR A 390 -9.98 -10.67 -16.99
CA TYR A 390 -9.57 -9.63 -16.07
C TYR A 390 -10.33 -8.33 -16.34
N ALA A 391 -10.36 -7.88 -17.60
CA ALA A 391 -11.12 -6.70 -18.03
C ALA A 391 -12.60 -6.81 -17.68
N PHE A 392 -13.21 -7.98 -17.91
CA PHE A 392 -14.61 -8.23 -17.57
C PHE A 392 -14.85 -8.16 -16.06
N GLY A 393 -13.99 -8.79 -15.25
CA GLY A 393 -14.07 -8.76 -13.80
C GLY A 393 -13.87 -7.37 -13.20
N SER A 394 -12.95 -6.57 -13.77
CA SER A 394 -12.67 -5.20 -13.32
C SER A 394 -13.88 -4.27 -13.47
N ILE A 395 -14.73 -4.46 -14.48
CA ILE A 395 -15.90 -3.59 -14.72
C ILE A 395 -17.19 -4.04 -14.02
N LEU A 396 -17.12 -5.03 -13.11
CA LEU A 396 -18.31 -5.53 -12.39
C LEU A 396 -18.77 -4.63 -11.25
N GLU A 397 -17.96 -3.65 -10.86
CA GLU A 397 -18.29 -2.63 -9.87
C GLU A 397 -18.36 -1.26 -10.56
N GLY A 398 -19.41 -0.48 -10.26
CA GLY A 398 -19.68 0.81 -10.89
C GLY A 398 -20.90 0.80 -11.83
N PRO A 399 -20.89 0.03 -12.93
CA PRO A 399 -22.05 -0.05 -13.82
C PRO A 399 -23.31 -0.60 -13.12
N SER A 400 -24.47 -0.25 -13.65
CA SER A 400 -25.78 -0.62 -13.11
C SER A 400 -26.06 -2.11 -13.28
N ILE A 401 -26.86 -2.66 -12.36
CA ILE A 401 -27.30 -4.06 -12.39
C ILE A 401 -28.08 -4.35 -13.68
N GLU A 402 -28.87 -3.38 -14.17
CA GLU A 402 -29.62 -3.48 -15.42
C GLU A 402 -28.71 -3.68 -16.63
N THR A 403 -27.52 -3.06 -16.61
CA THR A 403 -26.52 -3.19 -17.67
C THR A 403 -25.71 -4.49 -17.52
N LEU A 404 -25.23 -4.80 -16.31
CA LEU A 404 -24.35 -5.95 -16.07
C LEU A 404 -25.10 -7.29 -16.05
N GLY A 405 -26.32 -7.33 -15.52
CA GLY A 405 -27.08 -8.56 -15.30
C GLY A 405 -27.23 -9.43 -16.55
N PRO A 406 -27.68 -8.89 -17.70
CA PRO A 406 -27.77 -9.65 -18.95
C PRO A 406 -26.41 -10.12 -19.47
N LEU A 407 -25.35 -9.32 -19.32
CA LEU A 407 -24.00 -9.66 -19.78
C LEU A 407 -23.45 -10.85 -18.99
N VAL A 408 -23.55 -10.79 -17.66
CA VAL A 408 -23.11 -11.87 -16.78
C VAL A 408 -23.96 -13.12 -16.98
N SER A 409 -25.28 -12.99 -17.10
CA SER A 409 -26.16 -14.15 -17.34
C SER A 409 -25.79 -14.92 -18.62
N ASN A 410 -25.36 -14.20 -19.66
CA ASN A 410 -24.91 -14.81 -20.92
C ASN A 410 -23.47 -15.35 -20.86
N GLY A 411 -22.60 -14.71 -20.07
CA GLY A 411 -21.17 -15.06 -19.95
C GLY A 411 -20.82 -16.07 -18.86
N LEU A 412 -21.70 -16.30 -17.88
CA LEU A 412 -21.41 -17.12 -16.69
C LEU A 412 -20.98 -18.55 -17.05
N ASP A 413 -21.67 -19.18 -18.00
CA ASP A 413 -21.34 -20.53 -18.45
C ASP A 413 -19.97 -20.62 -19.12
N LEU A 414 -19.51 -19.54 -19.76
CA LEU A 414 -18.19 -19.45 -20.34
C LEU A 414 -17.13 -19.37 -19.25
N LEU A 415 -17.33 -18.54 -18.22
CA LEU A 415 -16.42 -18.43 -17.08
C LEU A 415 -16.35 -19.74 -16.29
N LEU A 416 -17.48 -20.41 -16.06
CA LEU A 416 -17.50 -21.73 -15.42
C LEU A 416 -16.72 -22.78 -16.23
N ASN A 417 -16.65 -22.66 -17.56
CA ASN A 417 -15.80 -23.53 -18.37
C ASN A 417 -14.32 -23.12 -18.30
N ALA A 418 -14.02 -21.82 -18.24
CA ALA A 418 -12.66 -21.29 -18.12
C ALA A 418 -11.97 -21.65 -16.79
N MET A 419 -12.72 -22.04 -15.76
CA MET A 419 -12.17 -22.69 -14.55
C MET A 419 -11.41 -23.99 -14.83
N ARG A 420 -11.58 -24.58 -16.04
CA ARG A 420 -10.86 -25.77 -16.51
C ARG A 420 -9.86 -25.45 -17.61
N ASP A 421 -9.44 -24.20 -17.73
CA ASP A 421 -8.42 -23.80 -18.71
C ASP A 421 -7.08 -24.52 -18.44
N GLU A 422 -6.27 -24.68 -19.50
CA GLU A 422 -4.96 -25.31 -19.39
C GLU A 422 -3.93 -24.42 -18.67
N ASN A 423 -4.14 -23.10 -18.72
CA ASN A 423 -3.22 -22.12 -18.13
C ASN A 423 -3.67 -21.70 -16.72
N ASN A 424 -2.72 -21.65 -15.78
CA ASN A 424 -2.96 -21.32 -14.38
C ASN A 424 -3.48 -19.89 -14.19
N HIS A 425 -2.92 -18.91 -14.90
CA HIS A 425 -3.33 -17.50 -14.83
C HIS A 425 -4.78 -17.31 -15.24
N VAL A 426 -5.21 -17.99 -16.32
CA VAL A 426 -6.60 -17.92 -16.77
C VAL A 426 -7.55 -18.46 -15.69
N LYS A 427 -7.21 -19.57 -15.04
CA LYS A 427 -8.04 -20.15 -13.96
C LYS A 427 -8.08 -19.25 -12.73
N ASP A 428 -6.95 -18.67 -12.34
CA ASP A 428 -6.83 -17.75 -11.20
C ASP A 428 -7.72 -16.53 -11.38
N THR A 429 -7.55 -15.82 -12.50
CA THR A 429 -8.34 -14.63 -12.86
C THR A 429 -9.81 -14.98 -13.05
N THR A 430 -10.14 -16.17 -13.58
CA THR A 430 -11.53 -16.61 -13.71
C THR A 430 -12.18 -16.83 -12.35
N ALA A 431 -11.47 -17.44 -11.40
CA ALA A 431 -11.96 -17.64 -10.04
C ALA A 431 -12.21 -16.29 -9.33
N TRP A 432 -11.29 -15.34 -9.50
CA TRP A 432 -11.46 -13.97 -9.01
C TRP A 432 -12.64 -13.25 -9.68
N ALA A 433 -12.80 -13.36 -11.00
CA ALA A 433 -13.92 -12.75 -11.71
C ALA A 433 -15.27 -13.35 -11.27
N LEU A 434 -15.33 -14.66 -11.02
CA LEU A 434 -16.51 -15.32 -10.45
C LEU A 434 -16.80 -14.82 -9.02
N SER A 435 -15.77 -14.60 -8.19
CA SER A 435 -15.98 -14.06 -6.85
C SER A 435 -16.61 -12.67 -6.91
N ARG A 436 -16.13 -11.80 -7.81
CA ARG A 436 -16.74 -10.48 -8.05
C ARG A 436 -18.16 -10.55 -8.59
N ILE A 437 -18.46 -11.51 -9.47
CA ILE A 437 -19.84 -11.73 -9.94
C ILE A 437 -20.75 -12.03 -8.75
N PHE A 438 -20.33 -12.89 -7.83
CA PHE A 438 -21.15 -13.23 -6.67
C PHE A 438 -21.23 -12.07 -5.68
N GLU A 439 -20.15 -11.31 -5.49
CA GLU A 439 -20.14 -10.14 -4.62
C GLU A 439 -21.14 -9.07 -5.07
N PHE A 440 -21.12 -8.68 -6.34
CA PHE A 440 -21.89 -7.52 -6.83
C PHE A 440 -23.25 -7.87 -7.44
N LEU A 441 -23.45 -9.11 -7.91
CA LEU A 441 -24.63 -9.49 -8.70
C LEU A 441 -25.39 -10.69 -8.14
N HIS A 442 -25.02 -11.20 -6.95
CA HIS A 442 -25.77 -12.24 -6.25
C HIS A 442 -26.28 -11.72 -4.90
N CYS A 443 -27.49 -11.17 -4.89
CA CYS A 443 -28.19 -10.81 -3.65
C CYS A 443 -29.70 -11.09 -3.77
N PRO A 444 -30.16 -12.35 -3.62
CA PRO A 444 -31.57 -12.69 -3.69
C PRO A 444 -32.47 -11.88 -2.74
N ALA A 445 -31.94 -11.36 -1.63
CA ALA A 445 -32.64 -10.46 -0.71
C ALA A 445 -33.01 -9.11 -1.34
N SER A 446 -32.19 -8.60 -2.27
CA SER A 446 -32.43 -7.35 -3.01
C SER A 446 -33.47 -7.48 -4.14
N GLY A 447 -33.86 -8.71 -4.49
CA GLY A 447 -34.77 -9.01 -5.60
C GLY A 447 -34.07 -9.30 -6.94
N PHE A 448 -32.75 -9.19 -7.02
CA PHE A 448 -31.96 -9.56 -8.19
C PHE A 448 -30.84 -10.55 -7.84
N SER A 449 -30.62 -11.54 -8.70
CA SER A 449 -29.53 -12.50 -8.56
C SER A 449 -29.20 -13.17 -9.89
N VAL A 450 -27.93 -13.18 -10.28
CA VAL A 450 -27.44 -13.98 -11.42
C VAL A 450 -27.36 -15.48 -11.10
N VAL A 451 -27.30 -15.83 -9.81
CA VAL A 451 -27.41 -17.21 -9.35
C VAL A 451 -28.87 -17.57 -9.19
N SER A 452 -29.29 -18.62 -9.89
CA SER A 452 -30.64 -19.16 -9.87
C SER A 452 -30.62 -20.64 -9.47
N PRO A 453 -31.75 -21.22 -9.04
CA PRO A 453 -31.81 -22.65 -8.74
C PRO A 453 -31.35 -23.54 -9.90
N GLU A 454 -31.53 -23.10 -11.15
CA GLU A 454 -31.15 -23.83 -12.36
C GLU A 454 -29.64 -23.88 -12.59
N ASN A 455 -28.90 -22.82 -12.27
CA ASN A 455 -27.45 -22.76 -12.49
C ASN A 455 -26.62 -23.07 -11.24
N LEU A 456 -27.21 -22.99 -10.04
CA LEU A 456 -26.52 -23.19 -8.76
C LEU A 456 -25.81 -24.54 -8.67
N GLN A 457 -26.44 -25.62 -9.13
CA GLN A 457 -25.82 -26.95 -9.11
C GLN A 457 -24.51 -26.99 -9.90
N ARG A 458 -24.48 -26.34 -11.07
CA ARG A 458 -23.28 -26.29 -11.92
C ARG A 458 -22.22 -25.42 -11.28
N ILE A 459 -22.59 -24.23 -10.79
CA ILE A 459 -21.68 -23.31 -10.10
C ILE A 459 -20.96 -24.03 -8.95
N VAL A 460 -21.73 -24.60 -8.02
CA VAL A 460 -21.17 -25.30 -6.85
C VAL A 460 -20.31 -26.48 -7.28
N THR A 461 -20.71 -27.25 -8.30
CA THR A 461 -19.92 -28.38 -8.78
C THR A 461 -18.56 -27.93 -9.30
N VAL A 462 -18.52 -26.88 -10.13
CA VAL A 462 -17.27 -26.34 -10.69
C VAL A 462 -16.38 -25.76 -9.59
N LEU A 463 -16.93 -24.99 -8.64
CA LEU A 463 -16.16 -24.42 -7.54
C LEU A 463 -15.56 -25.53 -6.65
N LEU A 464 -16.33 -26.56 -6.31
CA LEU A 464 -15.84 -27.67 -5.48
C LEU A 464 -14.85 -28.59 -6.19
N GLU A 465 -14.86 -28.64 -7.52
CA GLU A 465 -13.79 -29.28 -8.29
C GLU A 465 -12.53 -28.42 -8.29
N SER A 466 -12.68 -27.11 -8.55
CA SER A 466 -11.57 -26.16 -8.72
C SER A 466 -10.88 -25.78 -7.41
N ILE A 467 -11.53 -25.95 -6.26
CA ILE A 467 -10.90 -25.69 -4.94
C ILE A 467 -9.71 -26.63 -4.69
N ASN A 468 -9.61 -27.73 -5.43
CA ASN A 468 -8.51 -28.69 -5.37
C ASN A 468 -7.39 -28.41 -6.40
N ASP A 469 -7.43 -27.27 -7.11
CA ASP A 469 -6.41 -26.86 -8.09
C ASP A 469 -5.18 -26.24 -7.40
N ALA A 470 -4.31 -25.54 -8.15
CA ALA A 470 -3.13 -24.88 -7.64
C ALA A 470 -3.44 -23.91 -6.47
N PRO A 471 -2.49 -23.74 -5.53
CA PRO A 471 -2.61 -22.87 -4.36
C PRO A 471 -3.32 -21.52 -4.59
N ASN A 472 -2.85 -20.75 -5.58
CA ASN A 472 -3.38 -19.43 -5.92
C ASN A 472 -4.84 -19.50 -6.41
N VAL A 473 -5.16 -20.44 -7.31
CA VAL A 473 -6.52 -20.67 -7.80
C VAL A 473 -7.47 -21.06 -6.67
N SER A 474 -7.03 -21.97 -5.79
CA SER A 474 -7.83 -22.41 -4.64
C SER A 474 -8.18 -21.29 -3.69
N GLU A 475 -7.26 -20.35 -3.45
CA GLU A 475 -7.54 -19.14 -2.65
C GLU A 475 -8.66 -18.30 -3.28
N LYS A 476 -8.61 -18.06 -4.60
CA LYS A 476 -9.66 -17.31 -5.30
C LYS A 476 -10.99 -18.06 -5.33
N VAL A 477 -10.96 -19.39 -5.45
CA VAL A 477 -12.16 -20.23 -5.36
C VAL A 477 -12.79 -20.18 -3.96
N CYS A 478 -11.99 -20.14 -2.90
CA CYS A 478 -12.49 -19.88 -1.54
C CYS A 478 -13.24 -18.54 -1.50
N GLY A 479 -12.66 -17.46 -2.06
CA GLY A 479 -13.33 -16.17 -2.21
C GLY A 479 -14.65 -16.25 -3.00
N ALA A 480 -14.69 -17.02 -4.09
CA ALA A 480 -15.92 -17.23 -4.85
C ALA A 480 -17.00 -17.98 -4.04
N ILE A 481 -16.62 -19.00 -3.27
CA ILE A 481 -17.55 -19.71 -2.37
C ILE A 481 -18.02 -18.78 -1.24
N TYR A 482 -17.13 -17.93 -0.71
CA TYR A 482 -17.43 -16.94 0.32
C TYR A 482 -18.57 -16.02 -0.14
N TYR A 483 -18.40 -15.36 -1.29
CA TYR A 483 -19.42 -14.43 -1.80
C TYR A 483 -20.68 -15.13 -2.30
N LEU A 484 -20.57 -16.35 -2.82
CA LEU A 484 -21.74 -17.18 -3.12
C LEU A 484 -22.55 -17.47 -1.85
N ALA A 485 -21.90 -17.80 -0.74
CA ALA A 485 -22.59 -18.01 0.53
C ALA A 485 -23.17 -16.71 1.08
N GLN A 486 -22.37 -15.64 1.09
CA GLN A 486 -22.75 -14.33 1.60
C GLN A 486 -23.99 -13.78 0.89
N GLY A 487 -24.14 -13.99 -0.41
CA GLY A 487 -25.34 -13.56 -1.14
C GLY A 487 -26.64 -14.15 -0.58
N TYR A 488 -26.61 -15.31 0.08
CA TYR A 488 -27.76 -15.89 0.77
C TYR A 488 -27.98 -15.37 2.21
N GLU A 489 -27.11 -14.52 2.73
CA GLU A 489 -27.34 -13.83 4.01
C GLU A 489 -28.65 -13.03 3.94
N ASP A 490 -29.48 -13.15 4.98
CA ASP A 490 -30.81 -12.55 5.07
C ASP A 490 -31.78 -12.84 3.90
N ALA A 491 -31.49 -13.83 3.05
CA ALA A 491 -32.30 -14.17 1.89
C ALA A 491 -33.60 -14.94 2.21
N GLY A 492 -33.95 -15.08 3.49
CA GLY A 492 -35.15 -15.78 3.94
C GLY A 492 -35.21 -17.23 3.42
N ALA A 493 -36.32 -17.61 2.79
CA ALA A 493 -36.51 -18.95 2.22
C ALA A 493 -35.52 -19.31 1.11
N ASN A 494 -34.91 -18.32 0.44
CA ASN A 494 -33.93 -18.59 -0.61
C ASN A 494 -32.61 -19.17 -0.08
N SER A 495 -32.30 -18.97 1.21
CA SER A 495 -31.13 -19.57 1.87
C SER A 495 -31.17 -21.11 1.84
N SER A 496 -32.36 -21.71 1.79
CA SER A 496 -32.54 -23.16 1.71
C SER A 496 -32.02 -23.77 0.40
N HIS A 497 -31.83 -22.96 -0.67
CA HIS A 497 -31.23 -23.45 -1.92
C HIS A 497 -29.77 -23.90 -1.75
N LEU A 498 -29.03 -23.28 -0.82
CA LEU A 498 -27.64 -23.63 -0.53
C LEU A 498 -27.54 -24.86 0.39
N THR A 499 -28.54 -25.12 1.23
CA THR A 499 -28.54 -26.15 2.29
C THR A 499 -28.01 -27.50 1.83
N GLN A 500 -28.48 -28.01 0.69
CA GLN A 500 -28.09 -29.34 0.18
C GLN A 500 -26.59 -29.46 -0.16
N TYR A 501 -25.92 -28.33 -0.40
CA TYR A 501 -24.51 -28.28 -0.78
C TYR A 501 -23.58 -28.07 0.42
N ILE A 502 -24.10 -27.55 1.53
CA ILE A 502 -23.31 -27.17 2.71
C ILE A 502 -22.41 -28.30 3.24
N PRO A 503 -22.88 -29.57 3.40
CA PRO A 503 -22.00 -30.64 3.88
C PRO A 503 -20.77 -30.85 2.99
N ARG A 504 -20.95 -30.77 1.67
CA ARG A 504 -19.86 -30.95 0.70
C ARG A 504 -18.92 -29.74 0.70
N ILE A 505 -19.47 -28.52 0.77
CA ILE A 505 -18.69 -27.27 0.88
C ILE A 505 -17.81 -27.31 2.13
N ILE A 506 -18.39 -27.61 3.30
CA ILE A 506 -17.65 -27.72 4.57
C ILE A 506 -16.54 -28.77 4.44
N SER A 507 -16.84 -29.94 3.87
CA SER A 507 -15.84 -31.00 3.72
C SER A 507 -14.67 -30.58 2.83
N GLU A 508 -14.90 -29.91 1.71
CA GLU A 508 -13.83 -29.48 0.82
C GLU A 508 -13.02 -28.30 1.42
N LEU A 509 -13.66 -27.37 2.12
CA LEU A 509 -12.97 -26.28 2.83
C LEU A 509 -12.06 -26.83 3.94
N LEU A 510 -12.52 -27.82 4.72
CA LEU A 510 -11.68 -28.45 5.74
C LEU A 510 -10.47 -29.17 5.14
N LYS A 511 -10.64 -29.86 4.00
CA LYS A 511 -9.50 -30.46 3.27
C LYS A 511 -8.54 -29.40 2.76
N THR A 512 -9.08 -28.31 2.21
CA THR A 512 -8.30 -27.19 1.68
C THR A 512 -7.48 -26.52 2.77
N ALA A 513 -8.04 -26.37 3.98
CA ALA A 513 -7.33 -25.84 5.14
C ALA A 513 -6.19 -26.73 5.66
N GLU A 514 -6.17 -28.02 5.29
CA GLU A 514 -5.13 -29.00 5.65
C GLU A 514 -4.05 -29.17 4.57
N ARG A 515 -4.16 -28.46 3.44
CA ARG A 515 -3.19 -28.52 2.35
C ARG A 515 -1.82 -28.01 2.80
N THR A 516 -0.77 -28.62 2.25
CA THR A 516 0.65 -28.35 2.57
C THR A 516 1.45 -27.89 1.36
N ASP A 517 0.81 -27.75 0.21
CA ASP A 517 1.40 -27.39 -1.08
C ASP A 517 1.35 -25.88 -1.38
N GLY A 518 0.63 -25.09 -0.58
CA GLY A 518 0.69 -23.63 -0.60
C GLY A 518 1.70 -23.07 0.40
N SER A 519 2.14 -21.83 0.20
CA SER A 519 2.87 -21.09 1.25
C SER A 519 2.00 -21.04 2.50
N ASP A 520 2.50 -21.66 3.57
CA ASP A 520 1.83 -22.26 4.74
C ASP A 520 0.71 -21.48 5.47
N SER A 521 0.23 -20.30 5.07
CA SER A 521 -0.83 -19.56 5.80
C SER A 521 -2.04 -19.11 4.96
N LYS A 522 -1.85 -18.61 3.73
CA LYS A 522 -2.91 -17.89 2.99
C LYS A 522 -4.15 -18.72 2.68
N ILE A 523 -3.97 -19.89 2.04
CA ILE A 523 -5.08 -20.79 1.68
C ILE A 523 -5.80 -21.30 2.91
N ARG A 524 -5.06 -21.59 3.98
CA ARG A 524 -5.66 -22.04 5.24
C ARG A 524 -6.54 -20.96 5.85
N THR A 525 -6.04 -19.73 5.92
CA THR A 525 -6.82 -18.57 6.40
C THR A 525 -8.06 -18.38 5.52
N SER A 526 -7.89 -18.31 4.20
CA SER A 526 -8.98 -18.16 3.24
C SER A 526 -10.05 -19.26 3.35
N ALA A 527 -9.64 -20.53 3.52
CA ALA A 527 -10.56 -21.65 3.69
C ALA A 527 -11.36 -21.57 5.00
N TYR A 528 -10.73 -21.17 6.12
CA TYR A 528 -11.42 -20.99 7.40
C TYR A 528 -12.31 -19.74 7.42
N GLU A 529 -11.91 -18.66 6.77
CA GLU A 529 -12.74 -17.47 6.57
C GLU A 529 -13.97 -17.77 5.71
N THR A 530 -13.79 -18.52 4.63
CA THR A 530 -14.89 -19.00 3.79
C THR A 530 -15.82 -19.92 4.57
N LEU A 531 -15.28 -20.79 5.42
CA LEU A 531 -16.07 -21.65 6.30
C LEU A 531 -16.90 -20.82 7.29
N ASN A 532 -16.36 -19.73 7.83
CA ASN A 532 -17.09 -18.80 8.68
C ASN A 532 -18.32 -18.23 7.97
N GLU A 533 -18.13 -17.76 6.73
CA GLU A 533 -19.22 -17.17 5.96
C GLU A 533 -20.30 -18.21 5.61
N VAL A 534 -19.89 -19.40 5.16
CA VAL A 534 -20.83 -20.50 4.88
C VAL A 534 -21.70 -20.83 6.11
N VAL A 535 -21.12 -20.83 7.32
CA VAL A 535 -21.89 -21.02 8.56
C VAL A 535 -22.78 -19.81 8.84
N ARG A 536 -22.29 -18.58 8.68
CA ARG A 536 -23.05 -17.35 8.93
C ARG A 536 -24.29 -17.25 8.03
N SER A 537 -24.16 -17.52 6.74
CA SER A 537 -25.23 -17.35 5.75
C SER A 537 -26.16 -18.57 5.65
N SER A 538 -25.86 -19.68 6.35
CA SER A 538 -26.66 -20.90 6.32
C SER A 538 -28.06 -20.75 6.96
N ASN A 539 -29.04 -21.53 6.48
CA ASN A 539 -30.34 -21.63 7.15
C ASN A 539 -30.21 -22.46 8.43
N ILE A 540 -30.31 -21.82 9.60
CA ILE A 540 -30.05 -22.47 10.89
C ILE A 540 -31.01 -23.63 11.20
N VAL A 541 -32.27 -23.52 10.78
CA VAL A 541 -33.31 -24.53 11.05
C VAL A 541 -32.95 -25.85 10.36
N GLU A 542 -32.45 -25.76 9.13
CA GLU A 542 -32.12 -26.93 8.30
C GLU A 542 -30.70 -27.46 8.56
N THR A 543 -29.78 -26.61 9.03
CA THR A 543 -28.34 -26.92 9.08
C THR A 543 -27.78 -27.12 10.49
N SER A 544 -28.60 -26.94 11.54
CA SER A 544 -28.16 -27.03 12.94
C SER A 544 -27.35 -28.29 13.26
N GLN A 545 -27.76 -29.46 12.78
CA GLN A 545 -27.03 -30.72 13.01
C GLN A 545 -25.68 -30.76 12.29
N ILE A 546 -25.62 -30.25 11.06
CA ILE A 546 -24.39 -30.17 10.26
C ILE A 546 -23.39 -29.24 10.97
N ILE A 547 -23.86 -28.10 11.48
CA ILE A 547 -23.04 -27.13 12.21
C ILE A 547 -22.54 -27.71 13.55
N LEU A 548 -23.35 -28.54 14.23
CA LEU A 548 -22.93 -29.22 15.45
C LEU A 548 -21.87 -30.30 15.19
N GLU A 549 -21.93 -31.01 14.07
CA GLU A 549 -20.88 -31.93 13.64
C GLU A 549 -19.59 -31.18 13.31
N LEU A 550 -19.70 -30.05 12.62
CA LEU A 550 -18.57 -29.16 12.37
C LEU A 550 -17.92 -28.69 13.68
N LEU A 551 -18.71 -28.25 14.67
CA LEU A 551 -18.20 -27.82 15.98
C LEU A 551 -17.31 -28.90 16.62
N LYS A 552 -17.76 -30.17 16.59
CA LYS A 552 -16.99 -31.28 17.15
C LYS A 552 -15.65 -31.46 16.42
N SER A 553 -15.66 -31.37 15.09
CA SER A 553 -14.43 -31.47 14.28
C SER A 553 -13.45 -30.32 14.59
N ILE A 554 -13.94 -29.08 14.67
CA ILE A 554 -13.11 -27.91 14.95
C ILE A 554 -12.55 -27.96 16.38
N LEU A 555 -13.32 -28.39 17.38
CA LEU A 555 -12.83 -28.57 18.75
C LEU A 555 -11.75 -29.66 18.82
N GLN A 556 -11.92 -30.77 18.09
CA GLN A 556 -10.91 -31.81 18.00
C GLN A 556 -9.60 -31.26 17.40
N LYS A 557 -9.70 -30.50 16.30
CA LYS A 557 -8.55 -29.85 15.67
C LYS A 557 -7.86 -28.87 16.61
N LEU A 558 -8.63 -28.02 17.31
CA LEU A 558 -8.09 -27.09 18.30
C LEU A 558 -7.34 -27.84 19.40
N GLY A 559 -7.90 -28.96 19.88
CA GLY A 559 -7.23 -29.86 20.82
C GLY A 559 -5.88 -30.39 20.30
N GLN A 560 -5.83 -30.83 19.04
CA GLN A 560 -4.61 -31.33 18.40
C GLN A 560 -3.53 -30.24 18.29
N THR A 561 -3.91 -28.98 18.08
CA THR A 561 -2.92 -27.89 18.05
C THR A 561 -2.13 -27.77 19.35
N LEU A 562 -2.73 -28.11 20.50
CA LEU A 562 -2.10 -28.03 21.82
C LEU A 562 -1.06 -29.13 22.05
N GLU A 563 -1.01 -30.14 21.17
CA GLU A 563 -0.07 -31.26 21.23
C GLU A 563 1.08 -31.12 20.22
N LEU A 564 1.07 -30.07 19.39
CA LEU A 564 2.14 -29.78 18.43
C LEU A 564 3.46 -29.47 19.14
N GLN A 565 4.55 -30.00 18.60
CA GLN A 565 5.90 -29.75 19.09
C GLN A 565 6.42 -28.44 18.49
N ILE A 566 6.82 -27.50 19.35
CA ILE A 566 7.32 -26.18 18.97
C ILE A 566 8.84 -26.20 19.12
N PHE A 567 9.58 -26.14 18.01
CA PHE A 567 11.04 -26.13 18.01
C PHE A 567 11.63 -24.76 17.68
N SER A 568 10.85 -23.89 17.04
CA SER A 568 11.25 -22.55 16.60
C SER A 568 10.20 -21.48 16.94
N SER A 569 10.57 -20.20 16.75
CA SER A 569 9.61 -19.10 16.80
C SER A 569 8.58 -19.18 15.66
N ASP A 570 9.01 -19.65 14.48
CA ASP A 570 8.15 -19.86 13.31
C ASP A 570 7.06 -20.91 13.58
N ASP A 571 7.43 -22.04 14.21
CA ASP A 571 6.45 -23.06 14.60
C ASP A 571 5.40 -22.50 15.57
N ARG A 572 5.82 -21.58 16.46
CA ARG A 572 4.92 -20.95 17.43
C ARG A 572 3.96 -19.97 16.75
N GLU A 573 4.44 -19.21 15.78
CA GLU A 573 3.63 -18.29 14.98
C GLU A 573 2.59 -19.07 14.16
N LYS A 574 3.01 -20.11 13.43
CA LYS A 574 2.11 -20.99 12.67
C LYS A 574 1.04 -21.65 13.54
N GLN A 575 1.42 -22.11 14.74
CA GLN A 575 0.46 -22.65 15.72
C GLN A 575 -0.54 -21.57 16.17
N GLY A 576 -0.06 -20.36 16.45
CA GLY A 576 -0.89 -19.22 16.84
C GLY A 576 -1.92 -18.86 15.77
N ASP A 577 -1.51 -18.76 14.51
CA ASP A 577 -2.40 -18.44 13.38
C ASP A 577 -3.47 -19.52 13.18
N LEU A 578 -3.09 -20.80 13.28
CA LEU A 578 -4.04 -21.91 13.21
C LEU A 578 -5.04 -21.86 14.38
N GLN A 579 -4.57 -21.62 15.60
CA GLN A 579 -5.45 -21.49 16.77
C GLN A 579 -6.40 -20.31 16.62
N ALA A 580 -5.93 -19.16 16.13
CA ALA A 580 -6.76 -17.99 15.86
C ALA A 580 -7.88 -18.31 14.85
N SER A 581 -7.53 -18.97 13.74
CA SER A 581 -8.50 -19.38 12.71
C SER A 581 -9.56 -20.34 13.26
N LEU A 582 -9.15 -21.37 14.01
CA LEU A 582 -10.08 -22.34 14.61
C LEU A 582 -10.97 -21.69 15.67
N CYS A 583 -10.44 -20.77 16.48
CA CYS A 583 -11.20 -20.00 17.44
C CYS A 583 -12.25 -19.11 16.77
N ALA A 584 -11.92 -18.47 15.64
CA ALA A 584 -12.87 -17.69 14.85
C ALA A 584 -14.04 -18.56 14.35
N VAL A 585 -13.76 -19.77 13.87
CA VAL A 585 -14.81 -20.72 13.46
C VAL A 585 -15.70 -21.13 14.63
N ILE A 586 -15.13 -21.42 15.80
CA ILE A 586 -15.92 -21.72 17.00
C ILE A 586 -16.81 -20.53 17.38
N GLN A 587 -16.29 -19.30 17.31
CA GLN A 587 -17.05 -18.09 17.60
C GLN A 587 -18.26 -17.95 16.68
N VAL A 588 -18.08 -18.10 15.36
CA VAL A 588 -19.17 -17.97 14.38
C VAL A 588 -20.21 -19.08 14.59
N ILE A 589 -19.77 -20.31 14.85
CA ILE A 589 -20.67 -21.42 15.19
C ILE A 589 -21.49 -21.13 16.44
N ILE A 590 -20.87 -20.61 17.51
CA ILE A 590 -21.56 -20.23 18.76
C ILE A 590 -22.62 -19.16 18.46
N GLN A 591 -22.25 -18.11 17.73
CA GLN A 591 -23.18 -17.04 17.36
C GLN A 591 -24.37 -17.59 16.56
N LYS A 592 -24.09 -18.41 15.54
CA LYS A 592 -25.14 -18.97 14.67
C LYS A 592 -26.07 -19.90 15.43
N LEU A 593 -25.56 -20.85 16.21
CA LEU A 593 -26.39 -21.77 17.01
C LEU A 593 -27.07 -21.09 18.19
N SER A 594 -26.60 -19.92 18.63
CA SER A 594 -27.27 -19.15 19.69
C SER A 594 -28.31 -18.16 19.17
N SER A 595 -28.44 -18.01 17.83
CA SER A 595 -29.38 -17.07 17.21
C SER A 595 -30.86 -17.47 17.38
N THR A 596 -31.14 -18.74 17.71
CA THR A 596 -32.49 -19.23 17.97
C THR A 596 -32.56 -20.00 19.29
N ASP A 597 -33.70 -19.91 19.99
CA ASP A 597 -33.90 -20.61 21.26
C ASP A 597 -33.91 -22.14 21.11
N GLU A 598 -34.20 -22.66 19.91
CA GLU A 598 -34.25 -24.09 19.62
C GLU A 598 -32.85 -24.73 19.59
N THR A 599 -31.86 -24.03 19.03
CA THR A 599 -30.48 -24.54 18.88
C THR A 599 -29.56 -24.15 20.03
N LYS A 600 -29.93 -23.14 20.82
CA LYS A 600 -29.16 -22.65 21.96
C LYS A 600 -28.78 -23.72 23.01
N PRO A 601 -29.66 -24.69 23.37
CA PRO A 601 -29.30 -25.75 24.31
C PRO A 601 -28.11 -26.60 23.85
N SER A 602 -27.90 -26.75 22.54
CA SER A 602 -26.80 -27.54 22.00
C SER A 602 -25.43 -26.90 22.27
N ILE A 603 -25.35 -25.56 22.30
CA ILE A 603 -24.13 -24.85 22.72
C ILE A 603 -23.90 -24.97 24.21
N LEU A 604 -24.96 -24.91 25.03
CA LEU A 604 -24.82 -25.11 26.48
C LEU A 604 -24.24 -26.49 26.82
N GLN A 605 -24.60 -27.53 26.06
CA GLN A 605 -24.02 -28.87 26.21
C GLN A 605 -22.54 -28.95 25.80
N ALA A 606 -22.11 -28.08 24.89
CA ALA A 606 -20.72 -28.00 24.43
C ALA A 606 -19.89 -26.93 25.19
N ALA A 607 -20.48 -26.21 26.15
CA ALA A 607 -19.82 -25.08 26.81
C ALA A 607 -18.55 -25.48 27.57
N ASP A 608 -18.60 -26.58 28.33
CA ASP A 608 -17.45 -27.08 29.10
C ASP A 608 -16.24 -27.43 28.21
N PRO A 609 -16.37 -28.26 27.14
CA PRO A 609 -15.23 -28.56 26.28
C PRO A 609 -14.71 -27.33 25.52
N ILE A 610 -15.59 -26.41 25.10
CA ILE A 610 -15.18 -25.13 24.47
C ILE A 610 -14.32 -24.32 25.46
N MET A 611 -14.82 -24.09 26.67
CA MET A 611 -14.13 -23.30 27.69
C MET A 611 -12.81 -23.95 28.11
N PHE A 612 -12.79 -25.27 28.24
CA PHE A 612 -11.57 -26.01 28.55
C PHE A 612 -10.48 -25.76 27.50
N LEU A 613 -10.81 -25.83 26.21
CA LEU A 613 -9.85 -25.59 25.13
C LEU A 613 -9.39 -24.13 25.08
N PHE A 614 -10.32 -23.16 25.18
CA PHE A 614 -9.96 -21.74 25.22
C PHE A 614 -9.01 -21.41 26.37
N LEU A 615 -9.29 -21.91 27.58
CA LEU A 615 -8.39 -21.71 28.73
C LEU A 615 -7.00 -22.32 28.49
N ARG A 616 -6.90 -23.41 27.73
CA ARG A 616 -5.60 -24.00 27.38
C ARG A 616 -4.84 -23.19 26.33
N VAL A 617 -5.54 -22.65 25.33
CA VAL A 617 -4.95 -21.72 24.35
C VAL A 617 -4.36 -20.51 25.05
N PHE A 618 -5.12 -19.87 25.95
CA PHE A 618 -4.64 -18.72 26.73
C PHE A 618 -3.56 -19.05 27.77
N ARG A 619 -3.36 -20.34 28.12
CA ARG A 619 -2.34 -20.78 29.10
C ARG A 619 -0.96 -21.05 28.48
N LEU A 620 -0.80 -21.01 27.15
CA LEU A 620 0.53 -21.07 26.55
C LEU A 620 1.35 -19.82 26.97
N PRO A 621 2.62 -19.98 27.35
CA PRO A 621 3.16 -19.22 28.48
C PRO A 621 3.60 -17.80 28.10
N GLN A 622 3.27 -16.84 28.96
CA GLN A 622 4.13 -15.70 29.27
C GLN A 622 5.49 -16.21 29.77
N ILE A 623 6.41 -16.56 28.86
CA ILE A 623 7.79 -16.90 29.22
C ILE A 623 8.74 -16.16 28.25
N TYR A 624 9.52 -15.25 28.87
CA TYR A 624 10.55 -14.33 28.37
C TYR A 624 10.12 -12.94 27.86
N CYS A 625 9.53 -12.14 28.75
CA CYS A 625 9.97 -10.74 28.91
C CYS A 625 10.95 -10.70 30.08
N ALA A 626 12.24 -10.87 29.80
CA ALA A 626 13.35 -10.54 30.71
C ALA A 626 14.48 -9.98 29.87
#